data_AF-A0A1R0XBA1-F1
#
_entry.id   AF-A0A1R0XBA1-F1
#
_cell.length_a   1.000
_cell.length_b   1.000
_cell.length_c   1.000
_cell.angle_alpha   90.00
_cell.angle_beta   90.00
_cell.angle_gamma   90.00
#
_symmetry.space_group_name_H-M   'P 1'
#
loop_
_entity.id
_entity.type
_entity.pdbx_description
1 polymer ?
#
loop_
_entity_poly.entity_id
_entity_poly.type
_entity_poly.pdbx_seq_one_letter_code
_entity_poly.pdbx_strand_id
1 'polypeptide(L)'
;MSKQDEIQFVKDLAELYVRRRNEWSCAIDQVLETEITAANNQVMSSVENFYLADRHQQKASGRWDQMVEFVRLLPNDLKGLVLQEIDRIK
;
A
#
# COMPACT_ATOMS: atom_id res chain seq x y z
N MET A 1 -24.62 14.13 3.14
CA MET A 1 -24.13 12.87 3.70
C MET A 1 -24.58 12.82 5.15
N SER A 2 -25.10 11.69 5.63
CA SER A 2 -25.45 11.60 7.05
C SER A 2 -24.18 11.41 7.90
N LYS A 3 -24.26 11.70 9.21
CA LYS A 3 -23.14 11.41 10.13
C LYS A 3 -22.76 9.93 10.14
N GLN A 4 -23.72 9.04 9.93
CA GLN A 4 -23.46 7.61 9.86
C GLN A 4 -22.65 7.24 8.60
N ASP A 5 -22.96 7.88 7.47
CA ASP A 5 -22.23 7.69 6.22
C ASP A 5 -20.79 8.23 6.34
N GLU A 6 -20.58 9.36 7.02
CA GLU A 6 -19.25 9.91 7.31
C GLU A 6 -18.42 8.94 8.15
N ILE A 7 -19.00 8.39 9.22
CA ILE A 7 -18.30 7.43 10.09
C ILE A 7 -17.94 6.17 9.31
N GLN A 8 -18.86 5.65 8.50
CA GLN A 8 -18.59 4.46 7.69
C GLN A 8 -17.52 4.73 6.64
N PHE A 9 -17.59 5.87 5.96
CA PHE A 9 -16.58 6.32 5.00
C PHE A 9 -15.19 6.40 5.63
N VAL A 10 -15.07 7.01 6.81
CA VAL A 10 -13.79 7.11 7.53
C VAL A 10 -13.20 5.73 7.83
N LYS A 11 -14.03 4.80 8.31
CA LYS A 11 -13.60 3.43 8.64
C LYS A 11 -13.15 2.65 7.40
N ASP A 12 -13.98 2.64 6.36
CA ASP A 12 -13.69 1.92 5.13
C ASP A 12 -12.42 2.46 4.47
N LEU A 13 -12.22 3.79 4.52
CA LEU A 13 -11.05 4.42 3.97
C LEU A 13 -9.78 4.12 4.78
N ALA A 14 -9.88 4.13 6.11
CA ALA A 14 -8.76 3.77 6.98
C ALA A 14 -8.34 2.31 6.78
N GLU A 15 -9.30 1.39 6.68
CA GLU A 15 -9.05 -0.02 6.41
C GLU A 15 -8.41 -0.22 5.03
N LEU A 16 -8.93 0.47 4.00
CA LEU A 16 -8.33 0.47 2.67
C LEU A 16 -6.90 1.01 2.68
N TYR A 17 -6.64 2.09 3.41
CA TYR A 17 -5.31 2.68 3.53
C TYR A 17 -4.31 1.70 4.13
N VAL A 18 -4.66 1.06 5.26
CA VAL A 18 -3.80 0.06 5.90
C VAL A 18 -3.56 -1.13 4.97
N ARG A 19 -4.60 -1.61 4.28
CA ARG A 19 -4.45 -2.70 3.31
C ARG A 19 -3.48 -2.34 2.18
N ARG A 20 -3.61 -1.14 1.59
CA ARG A 20 -2.72 -0.68 0.51
C ARG A 20 -1.29 -0.49 0.98
N ARG A 21 -1.09 0.01 2.20
CA ARG A 21 0.23 0.10 2.82
C ARG A 21 0.88 -1.27 2.94
N ASN A 22 0.14 -2.27 3.40
CA ASN A 22 0.63 -3.64 3.55
C ASN A 22 0.93 -4.28 2.19
N GLU A 23 0.05 -4.12 1.21
CA GLU A 23 0.28 -4.58 -0.17
C GLU A 23 1.58 -3.99 -0.74
N TRP A 24 1.83 -2.70 -0.54
CA TRP A 24 3.05 -2.02 -0.96
C TRP A 24 4.30 -2.53 -0.24
N SER A 25 4.23 -2.68 1.10
CA SER A 25 5.34 -3.22 1.89
C SER A 25 5.70 -4.64 1.44
N CYS A 26 4.71 -5.53 1.32
CA CYS A 26 4.96 -6.91 0.88
C CYS A 26 5.56 -6.97 -0.53
N ALA A 27 5.17 -6.07 -1.43
CA ALA A 27 5.73 -6.04 -2.78
C ALA A 27 7.20 -5.60 -2.80
N ILE A 28 7.60 -4.70 -1.88
CA ILE A 28 9.01 -4.34 -1.68
C ILE A 28 9.78 -5.55 -1.16
N ASP A 29 9.25 -6.24 -0.15
CA ASP A 29 9.89 -7.42 0.45
C ASP A 29 10.12 -8.52 -0.61
N GLN A 30 9.15 -8.75 -1.50
CA GLN A 30 9.27 -9.72 -2.59
C GLN A 30 10.38 -9.38 -3.61
N VAL A 31 10.56 -8.10 -3.94
CA VAL A 31 11.66 -7.67 -4.81
C VAL A 31 13.00 -7.94 -4.13
N LEU A 32 13.14 -7.55 -2.85
CA LEU A 32 14.36 -7.76 -2.07
C LEU A 32 14.70 -9.25 -1.93
N GLU A 33 13.72 -10.10 -1.65
CA GLU A 33 13.92 -11.56 -1.57
C GLU A 33 14.37 -12.14 -2.92
N THR A 34 13.81 -11.65 -4.03
CA THR A 34 14.18 -12.10 -5.38
C THR A 34 15.61 -11.68 -5.72
N GLU A 35 16.02 -10.45 -5.36
CA GLU A 35 17.38 -9.95 -5.52
C GLU A 35 18.40 -10.75 -4.70
N ILE A 36 18.11 -10.98 -3.42
CA ILE A 36 18.97 -11.77 -2.52
C ILE A 36 19.12 -13.20 -3.05
N THR A 37 18.02 -13.81 -3.49
CA THR A 37 18.02 -15.17 -4.03
C THR A 37 18.82 -15.26 -5.33
N ALA A 38 18.68 -14.26 -6.22
CA ALA A 38 19.46 -14.18 -7.46
C ALA A 38 20.96 -14.01 -7.18
N ALA A 39 21.32 -13.12 -6.23
CA ALA A 39 22.71 -12.88 -5.83
C ALA A 39 23.36 -14.11 -5.19
N ASN A 40 22.64 -14.80 -4.29
CA ASN A 40 23.15 -15.98 -3.58
C ASN A 40 23.35 -17.19 -4.50
N ASN A 41 22.47 -17.37 -5.49
CA ASN A 41 22.51 -18.56 -6.34
C ASN A 41 23.37 -18.39 -7.62
N GLN A 42 23.88 -17.19 -7.93
CA GLN A 42 24.60 -16.90 -9.20
C GLN A 42 23.86 -17.39 -10.46
N VAL A 43 22.53 -17.50 -10.38
CA VAL A 43 21.72 -18.17 -11.38
C VAL A 43 21.05 -17.11 -12.25
N MET A 44 21.29 -17.17 -13.56
CA MET A 44 20.61 -16.37 -14.60
C MET A 44 19.08 -16.61 -14.67
N SER A 45 18.52 -17.54 -13.89
CA SER A 45 17.13 -18.03 -14.03
C SER A 45 16.03 -17.14 -13.45
N SER A 46 16.25 -15.84 -13.26
CA SER A 46 15.20 -15.02 -12.66
C SER A 46 15.11 -13.60 -13.21
N VAL A 47 15.65 -13.32 -14.40
CA VAL A 47 15.31 -12.06 -15.08
C VAL A 47 13.78 -11.91 -15.18
N GLU A 48 13.06 -12.98 -15.54
CA GLU A 48 11.59 -12.99 -15.55
C GLU A 48 10.97 -12.84 -14.16
N ASN A 49 11.45 -13.56 -13.13
CA ASN A 49 10.89 -13.45 -11.78
C ASN A 49 11.16 -12.07 -11.16
N PHE A 50 12.33 -11.48 -11.46
CA PHE A 50 12.68 -10.13 -11.07
C PHE A 50 11.77 -9.11 -11.79
N TYR A 51 11.58 -9.23 -13.10
CA TYR A 51 10.64 -8.37 -13.84
C TYR A 51 9.20 -8.50 -13.32
N LEU A 52 8.76 -9.70 -12.95
CA LEU A 52 7.45 -9.90 -12.35
C LEU A 52 7.36 -9.23 -10.97
N ALA A 53 8.35 -9.42 -10.10
CA ALA A 53 8.41 -8.79 -8.79
C ALA A 53 8.45 -7.25 -8.91
N ASP A 54 9.29 -6.70 -9.79
CA ASP A 54 9.37 -5.27 -10.08
C ASP A 54 8.03 -4.72 -10.58
N ARG A 55 7.37 -5.40 -11.52
CA ARG A 55 6.05 -4.98 -12.01
C ARG A 55 4.98 -5.02 -10.90
N HIS A 56 5.03 -6.03 -10.03
CA HIS A 56 4.14 -6.11 -8.87
C HIS A 56 4.40 -4.95 -7.90
N GLN A 57 5.66 -4.63 -7.62
CA GLN A 57 6.07 -3.50 -6.80
C GLN A 57 5.61 -2.16 -7.40
N GLN A 58 5.80 -1.93 -8.69
CA GLN A 58 5.35 -0.70 -9.35
C GLN A 58 3.84 -0.52 -9.27
N LYS A 59 3.08 -1.61 -9.46
CA LYS A 59 1.61 -1.58 -9.35
C LYS A 59 1.16 -1.29 -7.92
N ALA A 60 1.82 -1.88 -6.93
CA ALA A 60 1.53 -1.65 -5.52
C ALA A 60 1.89 -0.20 -5.12
N SER A 61 3.05 0.30 -5.57
CA SER A 61 3.48 1.69 -5.38
C SER A 61 2.48 2.67 -5.97
N GLY A 62 2.06 2.50 -7.22
CA GLY A 62 1.10 3.42 -7.83
C GLY A 62 -0.25 3.46 -7.09
N ARG A 63 -0.72 2.32 -6.56
CA ARG A 63 -1.94 2.28 -5.72
C ARG A 63 -1.73 2.96 -4.38
N TRP A 64 -0.55 2.82 -3.80
CA TRP A 64 -0.18 3.47 -2.55
C TRP A 64 -0.09 4.99 -2.72
N ASP A 65 0.58 5.47 -3.77
CA ASP A 65 0.71 6.89 -4.09
C ASP A 65 -0.67 7.54 -4.31
N GLN A 66 -1.55 6.88 -5.06
CA GLN A 66 -2.94 7.31 -5.23
C GLN A 66 -3.70 7.39 -3.90
N MET A 67 -3.50 6.41 -3.01
CA MET A 67 -4.15 6.37 -1.70
C MET A 67 -3.68 7.51 -0.80
N VAL A 68 -2.37 7.78 -0.77
CA VAL A 68 -1.78 8.88 0.00
C VAL A 68 -2.28 10.23 -0.53
N GLU A 69 -2.31 10.41 -1.85
CA GLU A 69 -2.79 11.66 -2.45
C GLU A 69 -4.28 11.86 -2.16
N PHE A 70 -5.10 10.80 -2.23
CA PHE A 70 -6.52 10.88 -1.88
C PHE A 70 -6.72 11.35 -0.44
N VAL A 71 -6.04 10.74 0.54
CA VAL A 71 -6.13 11.15 1.96
C VAL A 71 -5.60 12.57 2.16
N ARG A 72 -4.59 12.99 1.40
CA ARG A 72 -4.04 14.35 1.46
C ARG A 72 -5.06 15.40 1.01
N LEU A 73 -5.85 15.08 -0.01
CA LEU A 73 -6.86 15.97 -0.60
C LEU A 73 -8.20 15.99 0.18
N LEU A 74 -8.36 15.14 1.20
CA LEU A 74 -9.56 15.17 2.03
C LEU A 74 -9.70 16.50 2.78
N PRO A 75 -10.95 16.95 3.00
CA PRO A 75 -11.27 17.98 3.98
C PRO A 75 -10.63 17.69 5.34
N ASN A 76 -10.15 18.73 6.03
CA ASN A 76 -9.35 18.57 7.26
C ASN A 76 -10.09 17.81 8.38
N ASP A 77 -11.40 17.99 8.48
CA ASP A 77 -12.30 17.30 9.39
C ASP A 77 -12.31 15.79 9.13
N LEU A 78 -12.50 15.37 7.87
CA LEU A 78 -12.46 13.95 7.51
C LEU A 78 -11.05 13.37 7.58
N LYS A 79 -10.04 14.13 7.14
CA LYS A 79 -8.64 13.72 7.16
C LYS A 79 -8.17 13.41 8.58
N GLY A 80 -8.52 14.24 9.56
CA GLY A 80 -8.20 14.01 10.96
C GLY A 80 -8.81 12.70 11.48
N LEU A 81 -10.08 12.45 11.16
CA LEU A 81 -10.77 11.22 11.56
C LEU A 81 -10.17 9.97 10.91
N VAL A 82 -9.82 10.05 9.62
CA VAL A 82 -9.18 8.94 8.89
C VAL A 82 -7.81 8.61 9.48
N LEU A 83 -6.99 9.62 9.80
CA LEU A 83 -5.68 9.39 10.42
C LEU A 83 -5.80 8.76 11.81
N GLN A 84 -6.78 9.19 12.61
CA GLN A 84 -7.07 8.58 13.91
C GLN A 84 -7.49 7.12 13.78
N GLU A 85 -8.37 6.81 12.82
CA GLU A 85 -8.82 5.43 12.61
C GLU A 85 -7.71 4.55 12.01
N ILE A 86 -6.84 5.09 11.16
CA ILE A 86 -5.63 4.41 10.71
C ILE A 86 -4.73 4.03 11.90
N ASP A 87 -4.50 4.98 12.82
CA ASP A 87 -3.68 4.72 14.02
C ASP A 87 -4.32 3.68 14.96
N ARG A 88 -5.65 3.58 14.96
CA ARG A 88 -6.37 2.56 15.72
C ARG A 88 -6.27 1.15 15.10
N ILE A 89 -6.19 1.04 13.77
CA ILE A 89 -6.12 -0.24 13.06
C ILE A 89 -4.71 -0.86 13.11
N LYS A 90 -3.67 -0.01 13.20
CA LYS A 90 -2.25 -0.43 13.21
C LYS A 90 -1.90 -1.46 14.28
#